data_AF-A0A0R2M352-F1
#
_entry.id   AF-A0A0R2M352-F1
#
_cell.length_a   1.000
_cell.length_b   1.000
_cell.length_c   1.000
_cell.angle_alpha   90.00
_cell.angle_beta   90.00
_cell.angle_gamma   90.00
#
_symmetry.space_group_name_H-M   'P 1'
#
loop_
_entity.id
_entity.type
_entity.pdbx_description
1 polymer ?
#
loop_
_entity_poly.entity_id
_entity_poly.type
_entity_poly.pdbx_seq_one_letter_code
_entity_poly.pdbx_strand_id
1 'polypeptide(L)'
;MSLLKQWLSAGLILLAVSLGTRLNAHADSDYNQALKTAPQGILLNKTMPILKVGSASKSSATVVETTNPAAPNTQAAVITNGPGKFGAIWSTNGNYFDLTKDDTVSFWAYLGNRGAEAGEGMAFVLHNDPKDGGAAPNFGRGGIAGETLGVWGVDTEARRKNPQDLAKTAIQNSWALEFDTNYNGQTGQRAAGKANSFDASFPKEHLASNYPGDPDTYYQYIDTGGWGWIFTQKNYYYAMGHKGLIANESKPGFLSNGQWHHVTLRWNAADQTMAYVFDDEDPQTGDQLPGMSRKVRVDVRKIDPNHTGFARWGITGTTGKRWENNLVVFENAPGLVDAQAKAKLTNLTRNRVVPEGGEVVSG
;
A
#
# COMPACT_ATOMS: atom_id res chain seq x y z
N MET A 1 27.01 18.25 -57.91
CA MET A 1 26.33 18.87 -56.74
C MET A 1 24.83 18.55 -56.62
N SER A 2 24.26 17.56 -57.34
CA SER A 2 22.82 17.23 -57.26
C SER A 2 22.47 15.91 -56.56
N LEU A 3 23.37 14.92 -56.55
CA LEU A 3 23.08 13.61 -55.95
C LEU A 3 23.05 13.65 -54.40
N LEU A 4 23.98 14.35 -53.75
CA LEU A 4 24.04 14.43 -52.29
C LEU A 4 22.78 15.08 -51.66
N LYS A 5 22.15 16.03 -52.37
CA LYS A 5 20.90 16.67 -51.92
C LYS A 5 19.69 15.74 -52.04
N GLN A 6 19.66 14.85 -53.04
CA GLN A 6 18.56 13.89 -53.19
C GLN A 6 18.59 12.80 -52.11
N TRP A 7 19.78 12.34 -51.70
CA TRP A 7 19.92 11.37 -50.61
C TRP A 7 19.58 11.95 -49.23
N LEU A 8 19.93 13.22 -48.98
CA LEU A 8 19.55 13.93 -47.75
C LEU A 8 18.03 14.15 -47.65
N SER A 9 17.37 14.50 -48.76
CA SER A 9 15.91 14.68 -48.79
C SER A 9 15.15 13.35 -48.63
N ALA A 10 15.64 12.26 -49.26
CA ALA A 10 15.04 10.94 -49.08
C ALA A 10 15.22 10.38 -47.65
N GLY A 11 16.39 10.64 -47.04
CA GLY A 11 16.66 10.27 -45.65
C GLY A 11 15.80 11.03 -44.64
N LEU A 12 15.56 12.34 -44.86
CA LEU A 12 14.69 13.16 -44.01
C LEU A 12 13.20 12.77 -44.12
N ILE A 13 12.73 12.37 -45.30
CA ILE A 13 11.35 11.89 -45.49
C ILE A 13 11.16 10.52 -44.83
N LEU A 14 12.15 9.61 -44.90
CA LEU A 14 12.10 8.33 -44.17
C LEU A 14 12.17 8.51 -42.64
N LEU A 15 12.92 9.50 -42.14
CA LEU A 15 12.95 9.83 -40.71
C LEU A 15 11.59 10.41 -40.24
N ALA A 16 10.95 11.25 -41.05
CA ALA A 16 9.64 11.83 -40.74
C ALA A 16 8.51 10.79 -40.79
N VAL A 17 8.59 9.78 -41.67
CA VAL A 17 7.60 8.68 -41.74
C VAL A 17 7.81 7.65 -40.62
N SER A 18 9.04 7.45 -40.13
CA SER A 18 9.31 6.57 -38.98
C SER A 18 9.00 7.22 -37.62
N LEU A 19 9.05 8.55 -37.53
CA LEU A 19 8.60 9.33 -36.36
C LEU A 19 7.08 9.59 -36.35
N GLY A 20 6.38 9.23 -37.43
CA GLY A 20 4.91 9.33 -37.55
C GLY A 20 4.14 8.19 -36.89
N THR A 21 4.81 7.27 -36.19
CA THR A 21 4.10 6.35 -35.30
C THR A 21 3.51 7.19 -34.17
N ARG A 22 2.22 7.50 -34.29
CA ARG A 22 1.42 8.00 -33.18
C ARG A 22 1.65 7.04 -32.03
N LEU A 23 2.46 7.44 -31.05
CA LEU A 23 2.43 6.88 -29.72
C LEU A 23 1.03 7.16 -29.22
N ASN A 24 0.11 6.22 -29.44
CA ASN A 24 -1.12 6.17 -28.71
C ASN A 24 -0.68 5.89 -27.27
N ALA A 25 -0.40 6.96 -26.52
CA ALA A 25 -0.39 6.90 -25.08
C ALA A 25 -1.79 6.44 -24.69
N HIS A 26 -1.95 5.14 -24.46
CA HIS A 26 -3.16 4.61 -23.88
C HIS A 26 -3.21 5.18 -22.47
N ALA A 27 -3.99 6.24 -22.30
CA ALA A 27 -4.26 6.80 -20.99
C ALA A 27 -4.84 5.68 -20.13
N ASP A 28 -4.20 5.38 -19.00
CA ASP A 28 -4.76 4.46 -18.02
C ASP A 28 -6.02 5.10 -17.43
N SER A 29 -7.20 4.65 -17.90
CA SER A 29 -8.48 5.23 -17.52
C SER A 29 -8.79 5.02 -16.03
N ASP A 30 -8.29 3.92 -15.44
CA ASP A 30 -8.47 3.63 -14.01
C ASP A 30 -7.65 4.60 -13.17
N TYR A 31 -6.37 4.79 -13.51
CA TYR A 31 -5.52 5.78 -12.85
C TYR A 31 -6.11 7.20 -12.92
N ASN A 32 -6.58 7.61 -14.10
CA ASN A 32 -7.20 8.93 -14.27
C ASN A 32 -8.51 9.05 -13.48
N GLN A 33 -9.31 7.98 -13.41
CA GLN A 33 -10.53 7.94 -12.60
C GLN A 33 -10.22 8.08 -11.11
N ALA A 34 -9.19 7.38 -10.60
CA ALA A 34 -8.74 7.49 -9.22
C ALA A 34 -8.42 8.94 -8.87
N LEU A 35 -7.61 9.63 -9.69
CA LEU A 35 -7.26 11.04 -9.46
C LEU A 35 -8.47 11.98 -9.54
N LYS A 36 -9.44 11.69 -10.40
CA LYS A 36 -10.64 12.52 -10.60
C LYS A 36 -11.66 12.36 -9.47
N THR A 37 -11.60 11.24 -8.74
CA THR A 37 -12.54 10.89 -7.67
C THR A 37 -11.90 10.82 -6.29
N ALA A 38 -10.62 11.18 -6.17
CA ALA A 38 -9.90 11.23 -4.91
C ALA A 38 -10.67 12.09 -3.87
N PRO A 39 -11.00 11.54 -2.68
CA PRO A 39 -11.58 12.30 -1.58
C PRO A 39 -10.63 13.38 -1.07
N GLN A 40 -11.12 14.29 -0.22
CA GLN A 40 -10.30 15.33 0.36
C GLN A 40 -9.19 14.73 1.23
N GLY A 41 -7.96 15.20 1.01
CA GLY A 41 -6.83 14.84 1.86
C GLY A 41 -5.90 16.01 2.13
N ILE A 42 -4.76 15.69 2.74
CA ILE A 42 -3.70 16.65 3.07
C ILE A 42 -2.68 16.74 1.94
N LEU A 43 -1.94 17.86 1.92
CA LEU A 43 -0.80 18.02 1.01
C LEU A 43 0.43 17.29 1.56
N LEU A 44 1.00 16.42 0.74
CA LEU A 44 2.18 15.61 1.06
C LEU A 44 3.48 16.32 0.72
N ASN A 45 3.47 17.27 -0.23
CA ASN A 45 4.63 18.02 -0.69
C ASN A 45 4.43 19.53 -0.45
N LYS A 46 4.77 19.97 0.77
CA LYS A 46 4.90 21.38 1.17
C LYS A 46 6.31 21.62 1.73
N THR A 47 6.62 22.85 2.15
CA THR A 47 7.93 23.22 2.73
C THR A 47 8.35 22.32 3.91
N MET A 48 7.40 21.69 4.62
CA MET A 48 7.63 20.64 5.61
C MET A 48 6.73 19.43 5.32
N PRO A 49 7.16 18.50 4.43
CA PRO A 49 6.36 17.35 4.06
C PRO A 49 6.33 16.32 5.19
N ILE A 50 5.17 15.74 5.48
CA ILE A 50 5.01 14.70 6.52
C ILE A 50 5.52 13.34 6.01
N LEU A 51 5.36 13.09 4.72
CA LEU A 51 5.74 11.88 4.02
C LEU A 51 6.61 12.23 2.81
N LYS A 52 7.54 11.34 2.46
CA LYS A 52 8.39 11.45 1.27
C LYS A 52 8.48 10.11 0.56
N VAL A 53 8.67 10.14 -0.75
CA VAL A 53 8.96 8.93 -1.54
C VAL A 53 10.19 8.22 -0.96
N GLY A 54 10.08 6.91 -0.77
CA GLY A 54 11.16 6.08 -0.24
C GLY A 54 12.36 6.03 -1.16
N SER A 55 13.56 6.00 -0.57
CA SER A 55 14.84 6.06 -1.30
C SER A 55 15.39 4.70 -1.71
N ALA A 56 14.60 3.62 -1.55
CA ALA A 56 14.99 2.30 -2.02
C ALA A 56 15.13 2.28 -3.54
N SER A 57 16.19 1.67 -4.07
CA SER A 57 16.60 1.81 -5.47
C SER A 57 15.59 1.29 -6.51
N LYS A 58 14.71 0.36 -6.13
CA LYS A 58 13.65 -0.16 -7.01
C LYS A 58 12.30 0.54 -6.83
N SER A 59 12.19 1.51 -5.91
CA SER A 59 10.94 2.24 -5.68
C SER A 59 10.61 3.12 -6.89
N SER A 60 9.39 3.03 -7.37
CA SER A 60 8.83 3.90 -8.41
C SER A 60 7.69 4.78 -7.89
N ALA A 61 7.52 4.86 -6.57
CA ALA A 61 6.45 5.67 -5.99
C ALA A 61 6.62 7.16 -6.32
N THR A 62 5.51 7.87 -6.48
CA THR A 62 5.48 9.31 -6.73
C THR A 62 4.39 9.97 -5.90
N VAL A 63 4.42 11.29 -5.85
CA VAL A 63 3.33 12.11 -5.29
C VAL A 63 2.82 13.02 -6.39
N VAL A 64 1.51 13.04 -6.59
CA VAL A 64 0.85 13.81 -7.65
C VAL A 64 -0.31 14.62 -7.10
N GLU A 65 -0.63 15.72 -7.77
CA GLU A 65 -1.90 16.42 -7.54
C GLU A 65 -3.06 15.57 -8.04
N THR A 66 -4.13 15.51 -7.24
CA THR A 66 -5.40 14.94 -7.70
C THR A 66 -6.17 15.96 -8.54
N THR A 67 -7.19 15.50 -9.27
CA THR A 67 -7.95 16.34 -10.21
C THR A 67 -9.43 16.46 -9.85
N ASN A 68 -9.82 15.98 -8.66
CA ASN A 68 -11.18 16.09 -8.17
C ASN A 68 -11.50 17.56 -7.79
N PRO A 69 -12.39 18.26 -8.51
CA PRO A 69 -12.73 19.65 -8.19
C PRO A 69 -13.46 19.80 -6.84
N ALA A 70 -14.07 18.73 -6.32
CA ALA A 70 -14.71 18.72 -5.01
C ALA A 70 -13.73 18.58 -3.83
N ALA A 71 -12.47 18.21 -4.11
CA ALA A 71 -11.43 17.97 -3.12
C ALA A 71 -10.14 18.75 -3.45
N PRO A 72 -10.19 20.09 -3.54
CA PRO A 72 -9.05 20.90 -3.95
C PRO A 72 -7.87 20.77 -2.98
N ASN A 73 -6.65 21.00 -3.49
CA ASN A 73 -5.40 20.91 -2.71
C ASN A 73 -5.17 19.52 -2.10
N THR A 74 -5.59 18.46 -2.80
CA THR A 74 -5.35 17.08 -2.40
C THR A 74 -4.26 16.46 -3.26
N GLN A 75 -3.30 15.81 -2.62
CA GLN A 75 -2.27 15.01 -3.28
C GLN A 75 -2.47 13.53 -2.99
N ALA A 76 -2.19 12.70 -3.99
CA ALA A 76 -2.13 11.25 -3.85
C ALA A 76 -0.69 10.76 -3.90
N ALA A 77 -0.33 9.86 -2.99
CA ALA A 77 0.84 9.01 -3.12
C ALA A 77 0.49 7.88 -4.09
N VAL A 78 1.16 7.84 -5.25
CA VAL A 78 1.06 6.74 -6.20
C VAL A 78 2.12 5.72 -5.81
N ILE A 79 1.70 4.59 -5.23
CA ILE A 79 2.59 3.53 -4.77
C ILE A 79 3.01 2.68 -5.97
N THR A 80 2.05 2.20 -6.75
CA THR A 80 2.31 1.50 -8.02
C THR A 80 1.24 1.82 -9.06
N ASN A 81 1.63 1.91 -10.34
CA ASN A 81 0.71 2.23 -11.45
C ASN A 81 1.09 1.50 -12.76
N GLY A 82 1.37 0.20 -12.64
CA GLY A 82 1.76 -0.63 -13.78
C GLY A 82 2.33 -1.98 -13.34
N PRO A 83 2.68 -2.88 -14.27
CA PRO A 83 3.18 -4.21 -13.96
C PRO A 83 4.62 -4.20 -13.43
N GLY A 84 4.93 -5.14 -12.53
CA GLY A 84 6.28 -5.38 -12.02
C GLY A 84 6.88 -4.20 -11.24
N LYS A 85 6.04 -3.44 -10.51
CA LYS A 85 6.44 -2.25 -9.77
C LYS A 85 6.57 -2.53 -8.28
N PHE A 86 7.38 -1.73 -7.63
CA PHE A 86 7.45 -1.60 -6.18
C PHE A 86 7.43 -0.11 -5.87
N GLY A 87 6.70 0.27 -4.83
CA GLY A 87 6.72 1.63 -4.32
C GLY A 87 6.72 1.66 -2.82
N ALA A 88 7.31 2.72 -2.27
CA ALA A 88 7.24 3.03 -0.86
C ALA A 88 7.17 4.55 -0.65
N ILE A 89 6.40 4.97 0.34
CA ILE A 89 6.41 6.33 0.89
C ILE A 89 6.59 6.22 2.40
N TRP A 90 7.45 7.06 2.98
CA TRP A 90 7.82 7.00 4.39
C TRP A 90 7.73 8.35 5.05
N SER A 91 7.40 8.36 6.33
CA SER A 91 7.35 9.60 7.11
C SER A 91 8.70 10.29 7.12
N THR A 92 8.72 11.61 7.20
CA THR A 92 9.96 12.40 7.21
C THR A 92 10.55 12.49 8.61
N ASN A 93 11.78 13.00 8.70
CA ASN A 93 12.43 13.22 9.98
C ASN A 93 11.66 14.31 10.75
N GLY A 94 11.11 13.94 11.91
CA GLY A 94 10.24 14.81 12.71
C GLY A 94 8.77 14.40 12.70
N ASN A 95 8.37 13.45 11.83
CA ASN A 95 6.99 12.95 11.74
C ASN A 95 6.94 11.44 12.05
N TYR A 96 7.70 11.00 13.05
CA TYR A 96 7.67 9.60 13.49
C TYR A 96 6.35 9.30 14.21
N PHE A 97 5.95 8.04 14.17
CA PHE A 97 4.87 7.52 14.97
C PHE A 97 5.35 7.39 16.42
N ASP A 98 4.66 8.01 17.38
CA ASP A 98 4.99 7.91 18.81
C ASP A 98 4.29 6.68 19.41
N LEU A 99 5.05 5.62 19.65
CA LEU A 99 4.53 4.36 20.19
C LEU A 99 4.09 4.49 21.66
N THR A 100 4.44 5.60 22.33
CA THR A 100 4.19 5.81 23.76
C THR A 100 2.90 6.59 24.04
N LYS A 101 2.23 7.10 22.99
CA LYS A 101 0.98 7.84 23.10
C LYS A 101 -0.09 7.23 22.21
N ASP A 102 -1.34 7.41 22.58
CA ASP A 102 -2.45 7.06 21.71
C ASP A 102 -2.39 7.92 20.44
N ASP A 103 -2.69 7.31 19.29
CA ASP A 103 -2.61 7.98 18.00
C ASP A 103 -3.67 7.43 17.04
N THR A 104 -4.03 8.23 16.04
CA THR A 104 -4.95 7.85 14.97
C THR A 104 -4.41 8.26 13.62
N VAL A 105 -4.39 7.33 12.69
CA VAL A 105 -4.01 7.56 11.28
C VAL A 105 -5.23 7.25 10.44
N SER A 106 -5.59 8.14 9.52
CA SER A 106 -6.66 7.88 8.56
C SER A 106 -6.23 8.23 7.14
N PHE A 107 -6.61 7.39 6.20
CA PHE A 107 -6.29 7.55 4.80
C PHE A 107 -7.31 6.85 3.92
N TRP A 108 -7.40 7.33 2.69
CA TRP A 108 -8.13 6.70 1.61
C TRP A 108 -7.17 5.83 0.79
N ALA A 109 -7.51 4.56 0.60
CA ALA A 109 -6.78 3.61 -0.24
C ALA A 109 -7.56 3.35 -1.54
N TYR A 110 -6.87 3.43 -2.68
CA TYR A 110 -7.37 3.00 -3.98
C TYR A 110 -6.54 1.80 -4.44
N LEU A 111 -7.19 0.66 -4.66
CA LEU A 111 -6.57 -0.62 -5.01
C LEU A 111 -6.98 -1.06 -6.42
N GLY A 112 -7.25 -0.11 -7.32
CA GLY A 112 -7.63 -0.34 -8.71
C GLY A 112 -9.03 -0.90 -8.92
N ASN A 113 -9.32 -1.29 -10.17
CA ASN A 113 -10.64 -1.73 -10.61
C ASN A 113 -10.66 -3.13 -11.26
N ARG A 114 -9.72 -4.00 -10.90
CA ARG A 114 -9.50 -5.28 -11.61
C ARG A 114 -10.12 -6.49 -10.92
N GLY A 115 -10.80 -6.28 -9.80
CA GLY A 115 -11.45 -7.33 -9.02
C GLY A 115 -10.49 -8.48 -8.72
N ALA A 116 -10.93 -9.72 -8.94
CA ALA A 116 -10.14 -10.92 -8.67
C ALA A 116 -8.91 -11.13 -9.59
N GLU A 117 -8.70 -10.27 -10.59
CA GLU A 117 -7.51 -10.26 -11.46
C GLU A 117 -6.53 -9.13 -11.10
N ALA A 118 -6.82 -8.38 -10.03
CA ALA A 118 -5.90 -7.47 -9.41
C ALA A 118 -4.67 -8.21 -8.86
N GLY A 119 -3.59 -7.47 -8.66
CA GLY A 119 -2.46 -7.89 -7.84
C GLY A 119 -1.43 -6.76 -7.70
N GLU A 120 -0.70 -6.66 -6.62
CA GLU A 120 -0.68 -7.58 -5.48
C GLU A 120 -1.30 -6.92 -4.24
N GLY A 121 -1.28 -5.59 -4.18
CA GLY A 121 -1.84 -4.80 -3.09
C GLY A 121 -0.83 -3.84 -2.45
N MET A 122 -1.16 -3.40 -1.24
CA MET A 122 -0.36 -2.47 -0.45
C MET A 122 -0.25 -2.91 1.02
N ALA A 123 0.63 -2.28 1.78
CA ALA A 123 0.67 -2.42 3.23
C ALA A 123 0.95 -1.09 3.92
N PHE A 124 0.25 -0.83 5.03
CA PHE A 124 0.68 0.15 6.03
C PHE A 124 1.73 -0.47 6.93
N VAL A 125 2.81 0.26 7.19
CA VAL A 125 3.98 -0.27 7.88
C VAL A 125 4.43 0.68 8.98
N LEU A 126 4.70 0.13 10.17
CA LEU A 126 5.52 0.75 11.22
C LEU A 126 6.87 0.04 11.23
N HIS A 127 8.00 0.76 11.19
CA HIS A 127 9.31 0.13 11.20
C HIS A 127 10.43 0.98 11.83
N ASN A 128 11.42 0.29 12.40
CA ASN A 128 12.77 0.81 12.65
C ASN A 128 13.83 -0.03 11.89
N ASP A 129 13.55 -0.29 10.61
CA ASP A 129 14.54 -0.86 9.68
C ASP A 129 15.80 0.05 9.61
N PRO A 130 17.02 -0.51 9.73
CA PRO A 130 18.26 0.29 9.67
C PRO A 130 18.48 1.08 8.37
N LYS A 131 17.83 0.70 7.26
CA LYS A 131 17.85 1.45 6.00
C LYS A 131 16.96 2.68 6.03
N ASP A 132 16.16 2.86 7.09
CA ASP A 132 15.39 4.05 7.36
C ASP A 132 14.44 4.40 6.19
N GLY A 133 14.51 5.61 5.61
CA GLY A 133 13.72 5.95 4.41
C GLY A 133 14.02 5.09 3.16
N GLY A 134 15.02 4.21 3.21
CA GLY A 134 15.32 3.20 2.21
C GLY A 134 14.81 1.79 2.56
N ALA A 135 13.97 1.65 3.58
CA ALA A 135 13.35 0.38 3.95
C ALA A 135 12.59 -0.22 2.76
N ALA A 136 12.92 -1.47 2.45
CA ALA A 136 12.32 -2.29 1.40
C ALA A 136 12.79 -3.74 1.54
N PRO A 137 12.00 -4.72 1.06
CA PRO A 137 12.45 -6.08 0.91
C PRO A 137 13.68 -6.17 0.02
N ASN A 138 14.57 -7.10 0.33
CA ASN A 138 15.72 -7.40 -0.50
C ASN A 138 15.32 -8.26 -1.70
N PHE A 139 14.82 -7.62 -2.74
CA PHE A 139 14.50 -8.27 -4.02
C PHE A 139 15.72 -8.83 -4.79
N GLY A 140 16.93 -8.65 -4.26
CA GLY A 140 18.17 -9.05 -4.93
C GLY A 140 18.29 -8.50 -6.35
N ARG A 141 18.90 -9.29 -7.24
CA ARG A 141 19.06 -8.94 -8.68
C ARG A 141 17.84 -9.31 -9.53
N GLY A 142 16.86 -10.02 -8.96
CA GLY A 142 15.66 -10.46 -9.67
C GLY A 142 14.64 -9.33 -9.90
N GLY A 143 13.52 -9.69 -10.52
CA GLY A 143 12.34 -8.82 -10.58
C GLY A 143 11.73 -8.59 -9.20
N ILE A 144 10.70 -7.76 -9.15
CA ILE A 144 9.89 -7.59 -7.94
C ILE A 144 9.12 -8.89 -7.69
N ALA A 145 9.27 -9.45 -6.48
CA ALA A 145 8.43 -10.54 -6.00
C ALA A 145 7.11 -9.92 -5.53
N GLY A 146 6.04 -10.16 -6.30
CA GLY A 146 4.76 -9.48 -6.13
C GLY A 146 4.11 -9.72 -4.77
N GLU A 147 4.10 -10.98 -4.34
CA GLU A 147 3.59 -11.47 -3.06
C GLU A 147 4.07 -10.70 -1.82
N THR A 148 5.20 -9.97 -1.91
CA THR A 148 5.74 -9.34 -0.71
C THR A 148 4.99 -8.09 -0.27
N LEU A 149 4.11 -7.53 -1.11
CA LEU A 149 3.42 -6.24 -0.87
C LEU A 149 4.40 -5.10 -0.55
N GLY A 150 5.65 -5.27 -0.96
CA GLY A 150 6.73 -4.33 -0.68
C GLY A 150 7.19 -4.31 0.78
N VAL A 151 6.82 -5.31 1.59
CA VAL A 151 7.16 -5.37 3.03
C VAL A 151 7.65 -6.75 3.49
N TRP A 152 7.04 -7.84 3.04
CA TRP A 152 7.31 -9.21 3.48
C TRP A 152 8.59 -9.81 2.88
N GLY A 153 8.97 -11.00 3.35
CA GLY A 153 10.14 -11.74 2.89
C GLY A 153 10.04 -12.16 1.42
N VAL A 154 11.19 -12.30 0.76
CA VAL A 154 11.28 -12.60 -0.68
C VAL A 154 11.53 -14.10 -0.90
N ASP A 155 10.47 -14.91 -1.12
CA ASP A 155 10.56 -16.37 -1.33
C ASP A 155 10.83 -16.77 -2.80
N THR A 156 11.98 -16.33 -3.33
CA THR A 156 12.40 -16.64 -4.72
C THR A 156 13.51 -17.69 -4.81
N GLU A 157 13.85 -18.32 -3.67
CA GLU A 157 14.94 -19.29 -3.54
C GLU A 157 14.43 -20.62 -2.99
N ALA A 158 14.14 -21.58 -3.86
CA ALA A 158 13.60 -22.90 -3.49
C ALA A 158 14.49 -23.70 -2.52
N ARG A 159 15.75 -23.30 -2.34
CA ARG A 159 16.74 -23.93 -1.44
C ARG A 159 16.82 -23.29 -0.06
N ARG A 160 16.13 -22.16 0.16
CA ARG A 160 16.14 -21.48 1.46
C ARG A 160 15.38 -22.32 2.47
N LYS A 161 16.12 -22.91 3.42
CA LYS A 161 15.58 -23.83 4.43
C LYS A 161 15.15 -23.15 5.72
N ASN A 162 15.53 -21.92 6.02
CA ASN A 162 15.21 -21.34 7.33
C ASN A 162 14.27 -20.15 7.17
N PRO A 163 13.13 -20.12 7.91
CA PRO A 163 12.30 -18.92 8.03
C PRO A 163 13.09 -17.67 8.43
N GLN A 164 14.13 -17.84 9.26
CA GLN A 164 15.03 -16.76 9.67
C GLN A 164 15.75 -16.11 8.49
N ASP A 165 16.16 -16.90 7.49
CA ASP A 165 16.82 -16.37 6.30
C ASP A 165 15.83 -15.70 5.35
N LEU A 166 14.56 -16.12 5.37
CA LEU A 166 13.49 -15.45 4.63
C LEU A 166 13.15 -14.10 5.29
N ALA A 167 12.93 -14.09 6.60
CA ALA A 167 12.59 -12.89 7.36
C ALA A 167 13.66 -11.80 7.24
N LYS A 168 14.96 -12.14 7.18
CA LYS A 168 16.06 -11.19 6.92
C LYS A 168 15.94 -10.45 5.59
N THR A 169 15.14 -10.95 4.64
CA THR A 169 14.91 -10.28 3.35
C THR A 169 13.72 -9.33 3.38
N ALA A 170 12.89 -9.32 4.42
CA ALA A 170 11.77 -8.41 4.59
C ALA A 170 12.23 -7.02 5.06
N ILE A 171 11.30 -6.09 5.27
CA ILE A 171 11.56 -4.88 6.08
C ILE A 171 11.77 -5.30 7.54
N GLN A 172 12.90 -4.91 8.13
CA GLN A 172 13.29 -5.32 9.48
C GLN A 172 12.64 -4.45 10.56
N ASN A 173 12.55 -5.00 11.78
CA ASN A 173 12.02 -4.33 12.97
C ASN A 173 10.67 -3.65 12.69
N SER A 174 9.68 -4.43 12.25
CA SER A 174 8.49 -3.89 11.62
C SER A 174 7.22 -4.63 12.02
N TRP A 175 6.11 -3.92 11.96
CA TRP A 175 4.76 -4.45 11.94
C TRP A 175 4.05 -3.88 10.70
N ALA A 176 3.28 -4.72 10.02
CA ALA A 176 2.56 -4.31 8.82
C ALA A 176 1.11 -4.79 8.85
N LEU A 177 0.22 -3.96 8.32
CA LEU A 177 -1.15 -4.29 7.94
C LEU A 177 -1.23 -4.28 6.43
N GLU A 178 -1.50 -5.42 5.82
CA GLU A 178 -1.62 -5.57 4.38
C GLU A 178 -3.07 -5.39 3.92
N PHE A 179 -3.19 -5.02 2.64
CA PHE A 179 -4.42 -4.96 1.85
C PHE A 179 -4.14 -5.79 0.60
N ASP A 180 -4.30 -7.10 0.73
CA ASP A 180 -3.91 -8.09 -0.28
C ASP A 180 -5.04 -8.28 -1.30
N THR A 181 -4.77 -7.90 -2.55
CA THR A 181 -5.73 -8.01 -3.66
C THR A 181 -5.54 -9.29 -4.48
N ASN A 182 -4.51 -10.09 -4.22
CA ASN A 182 -4.15 -11.23 -5.05
C ASN A 182 -3.65 -12.45 -4.28
N TYR A 183 -4.56 -13.41 -4.16
CA TYR A 183 -4.28 -14.75 -3.66
C TYR A 183 -3.00 -15.41 -4.18
N ASN A 184 -2.04 -15.56 -3.29
CA ASN A 184 -0.79 -16.27 -3.44
C ASN A 184 -0.81 -17.57 -2.62
N GLY A 185 -1.67 -18.53 -2.97
CA GLY A 185 -1.80 -19.79 -2.23
C GLY A 185 -1.44 -21.06 -3.00
N GLN A 186 -0.43 -21.00 -3.87
CA GLN A 186 0.12 -22.21 -4.50
C GLN A 186 0.84 -23.07 -3.45
N THR A 187 0.97 -24.37 -3.71
CA THR A 187 1.71 -25.29 -2.83
C THR A 187 2.65 -26.22 -3.62
N GLY A 188 3.55 -26.90 -2.91
CA GLY A 188 4.47 -27.89 -3.46
C GLY A 188 5.39 -27.30 -4.53
N GLN A 189 5.57 -28.03 -5.65
CA GLN A 189 6.43 -27.60 -6.76
C GLN A 189 6.01 -26.28 -7.41
N ARG A 190 4.73 -25.91 -7.32
CA ARG A 190 4.23 -24.64 -7.88
C ARG A 190 4.54 -23.45 -6.97
N ALA A 191 4.87 -23.71 -5.70
CA ALA A 191 5.20 -22.72 -4.69
C ALA A 191 6.70 -22.48 -4.53
N ALA A 192 7.49 -23.56 -4.52
CA ALA A 192 8.88 -23.49 -4.08
C ALA A 192 9.75 -22.51 -4.87
N GLY A 193 10.20 -21.45 -4.18
CA GLY A 193 11.01 -20.37 -4.74
C GLY A 193 10.32 -19.56 -5.82
N LYS A 194 8.98 -19.48 -5.80
CA LYS A 194 8.17 -18.76 -6.80
C LYS A 194 7.48 -17.51 -6.25
N ALA A 195 7.57 -17.26 -4.94
CA ALA A 195 6.91 -16.16 -4.25
C ALA A 195 5.40 -16.10 -4.58
N ASN A 196 4.66 -17.15 -4.18
CA ASN A 196 3.24 -17.32 -4.49
C ASN A 196 2.51 -18.33 -3.55
N SER A 197 2.92 -18.43 -2.28
CA SER A 197 2.36 -19.32 -1.26
C SER A 197 1.99 -18.67 0.10
N PHE A 198 2.18 -17.36 0.30
CA PHE A 198 1.90 -16.67 1.57
C PHE A 198 0.45 -16.85 2.04
N ASP A 199 -0.49 -17.05 1.12
CA ASP A 199 -1.92 -17.22 1.41
C ASP A 199 -2.40 -18.67 1.41
N ALA A 200 -1.52 -19.67 1.40
CA ALA A 200 -1.88 -21.09 1.20
C ALA A 200 -2.92 -21.70 2.19
N SER A 201 -3.47 -20.92 3.12
CA SER A 201 -4.57 -21.31 4.01
C SER A 201 -5.52 -20.14 4.36
N PHE A 202 -5.52 -19.07 3.56
CA PHE A 202 -6.29 -17.85 3.83
C PHE A 202 -7.19 -17.46 2.65
N PRO A 203 -8.17 -16.56 2.85
CA PRO A 203 -9.01 -16.05 1.78
C PRO A 203 -8.20 -15.41 0.65
N LYS A 204 -8.85 -15.20 -0.50
CA LYS A 204 -8.16 -14.71 -1.70
C LYS A 204 -7.80 -13.23 -1.68
N GLU A 205 -8.62 -12.44 -1.00
CA GLU A 205 -8.46 -11.01 -0.82
C GLU A 205 -8.74 -10.73 0.65
N HIS A 206 -7.86 -9.99 1.31
CA HIS A 206 -7.98 -9.76 2.73
C HIS A 206 -7.15 -8.58 3.22
N LEU A 207 -7.48 -8.12 4.41
CA LEU A 207 -6.55 -7.38 5.25
C LEU A 207 -6.10 -8.28 6.38
N ALA A 208 -4.81 -8.25 6.68
CA ALA A 208 -4.23 -8.92 7.82
C ALA A 208 -2.92 -8.28 8.24
N SER A 209 -2.44 -8.64 9.42
CA SER A 209 -1.21 -8.08 9.96
C SER A 209 -0.27 -9.13 10.53
N ASN A 210 1.02 -8.83 10.51
CA ASN A 210 2.06 -9.56 11.25
C ASN A 210 3.37 -8.75 11.29
N TYR A 211 4.49 -9.42 11.61
CA TYR A 211 5.83 -8.81 11.71
C TYR A 211 6.71 -9.28 10.56
N PRO A 212 6.96 -8.45 9.53
CA PRO A 212 7.72 -8.86 8.36
C PRO A 212 9.12 -9.39 8.64
N GLY A 213 9.86 -8.75 9.55
CA GLY A 213 11.20 -9.17 9.95
C GLY A 213 11.26 -10.36 10.93
N ASP A 214 10.12 -10.92 11.34
CA ASP A 214 10.07 -12.01 12.31
C ASP A 214 9.96 -13.39 11.62
N PRO A 215 10.86 -14.34 11.89
CA PRO A 215 10.75 -15.70 11.37
C PRO A 215 9.43 -16.42 11.72
N ASP A 216 8.81 -16.12 12.86
CA ASP A 216 7.57 -16.76 13.31
C ASP A 216 6.36 -16.37 12.44
N THR A 217 6.50 -15.36 11.59
CA THR A 217 5.51 -15.02 10.56
C THR A 217 5.43 -16.09 9.47
N TYR A 218 6.51 -16.81 9.19
CA TYR A 218 6.64 -17.66 8.02
C TYR A 218 6.63 -19.16 8.37
N TYR A 219 5.57 -19.86 7.99
CA TYR A 219 5.43 -21.30 8.13
C TYR A 219 6.09 -22.02 6.96
N GLN A 220 7.15 -22.76 7.26
CA GLN A 220 7.86 -23.54 6.26
C GLN A 220 7.11 -24.81 5.87
N TYR A 221 7.12 -25.09 4.56
CA TYR A 221 6.75 -26.37 3.99
C TYR A 221 7.87 -26.95 3.11
N ILE A 222 7.89 -28.27 2.98
CA ILE A 222 8.89 -29.01 2.22
C ILE A 222 8.22 -29.67 1.01
N ASP A 223 8.74 -29.38 -0.18
CA ASP A 223 8.46 -30.14 -1.40
C ASP A 223 9.60 -31.14 -1.64
N THR A 224 9.29 -32.43 -1.58
CA THR A 224 10.26 -33.52 -1.79
C THR A 224 10.38 -33.97 -3.25
N GLY A 225 9.66 -33.33 -4.18
CA GLY A 225 9.62 -33.70 -5.59
C GLY A 225 8.83 -34.99 -5.88
N GLY A 226 8.46 -35.21 -7.15
CA GLY A 226 7.79 -36.43 -7.61
C GLY A 226 8.76 -37.62 -7.75
N TRP A 227 8.35 -38.79 -7.25
CA TRP A 227 9.09 -40.08 -7.24
C TRP A 227 10.20 -40.25 -6.17
N GLY A 228 10.07 -39.57 -5.05
CA GLY A 228 9.93 -40.22 -3.76
C GLY A 228 10.97 -41.19 -3.18
N TRP A 229 12.14 -41.56 -3.71
CA TRP A 229 13.04 -42.43 -2.91
C TRP A 229 14.54 -42.55 -3.23
N ILE A 230 15.13 -41.96 -4.30
CA ILE A 230 16.58 -42.24 -4.56
C ILE A 230 17.47 -41.00 -4.78
N PHE A 231 17.00 -39.83 -5.26
CA PHE A 231 17.89 -38.66 -5.45
C PHE A 231 17.23 -37.26 -5.35
N THR A 232 16.07 -37.10 -4.70
CA THR A 232 15.35 -35.81 -4.76
C THR A 232 15.91 -34.75 -3.82
N GLN A 233 16.26 -33.59 -4.37
CA GLN A 233 16.69 -32.43 -3.61
C GLN A 233 15.46 -31.72 -3.00
N LYS A 234 15.42 -31.55 -1.66
CA LYS A 234 14.32 -30.89 -0.95
C LYS A 234 14.20 -29.41 -1.33
N ASN A 235 13.03 -29.02 -1.81
CA ASN A 235 12.68 -27.63 -2.03
C ASN A 235 11.81 -27.13 -0.86
N TYR A 236 11.80 -25.82 -0.65
CA TYR A 236 11.06 -25.16 0.41
C TYR A 236 10.19 -24.06 -0.15
N TYR A 237 9.05 -23.86 0.49
CA TYR A 237 8.14 -22.74 0.28
C TYR A 237 7.55 -22.33 1.62
N TYR A 238 6.96 -21.14 1.68
CA TYR A 238 6.49 -20.55 2.93
C TYR A 238 5.06 -20.05 2.79
N ALA A 239 4.22 -20.32 3.79
CA ALA A 239 2.97 -19.59 3.98
C ALA A 239 3.15 -18.59 5.14
N MET A 240 2.28 -17.59 5.24
CA MET A 240 2.30 -16.66 6.35
C MET A 240 1.18 -16.91 7.35
N GLY A 241 1.44 -16.57 8.61
CA GLY A 241 0.38 -16.39 9.59
C GLY A 241 -0.24 -15.00 9.44
N HIS A 242 -1.53 -14.95 9.11
CA HIS A 242 -2.28 -13.70 9.05
C HIS A 242 -3.04 -13.45 10.36
N LYS A 243 -2.84 -12.29 11.00
CA LYS A 243 -3.53 -11.90 12.24
C LYS A 243 -4.53 -10.78 11.99
N GLY A 244 -5.67 -10.84 12.66
CA GLY A 244 -6.73 -9.83 12.53
C GLY A 244 -7.40 -9.83 11.15
N LEU A 245 -7.71 -11.00 10.61
CA LEU A 245 -8.25 -11.12 9.26
C LEU A 245 -9.56 -10.32 9.06
N ILE A 246 -9.59 -9.44 8.06
CA ILE A 246 -10.80 -8.92 7.42
C ILE A 246 -10.83 -9.51 6.01
N ALA A 247 -11.89 -10.22 5.67
CA ALA A 247 -12.10 -10.76 4.33
C ALA A 247 -13.59 -10.76 4.02
N ASN A 248 -13.94 -10.66 2.74
CA ASN A 248 -15.32 -10.74 2.28
C ASN A 248 -15.46 -11.73 1.12
N GLU A 249 -15.51 -13.03 1.43
CA GLU A 249 -15.61 -14.09 0.42
C GLU A 249 -16.91 -14.03 -0.40
N SER A 250 -17.94 -13.34 0.11
CA SER A 250 -19.20 -13.13 -0.62
C SER A 250 -19.10 -12.01 -1.68
N LYS A 251 -18.03 -11.21 -1.66
CA LYS A 251 -17.77 -10.13 -2.62
C LYS A 251 -16.35 -10.24 -3.17
N PRO A 252 -16.10 -11.10 -4.18
CA PRO A 252 -14.83 -11.11 -4.90
C PRO A 252 -14.51 -9.72 -5.46
N GLY A 253 -13.25 -9.29 -5.36
CA GLY A 253 -12.83 -7.96 -5.78
C GLY A 253 -13.22 -6.84 -4.83
N PHE A 254 -13.56 -7.11 -3.55
CA PHE A 254 -14.05 -6.06 -2.65
C PHE A 254 -13.01 -4.98 -2.38
N LEU A 255 -11.72 -5.29 -2.55
CA LEU A 255 -10.62 -4.33 -2.48
C LEU A 255 -10.38 -3.61 -3.82
N SER A 256 -10.31 -4.35 -4.93
CA SER A 256 -10.01 -3.80 -6.26
C SER A 256 -11.27 -3.53 -7.09
N ASN A 257 -12.16 -2.68 -6.58
CA ASN A 257 -13.48 -2.41 -7.18
C ASN A 257 -13.60 -1.05 -7.89
N GLY A 258 -12.50 -0.29 -7.99
CA GLY A 258 -12.47 1.05 -8.60
C GLY A 258 -13.00 2.17 -7.72
N GLN A 259 -13.09 1.94 -6.41
CA GLN A 259 -13.52 2.93 -5.41
C GLN A 259 -12.39 3.24 -4.42
N TRP A 260 -12.51 4.39 -3.77
CA TRP A 260 -11.67 4.75 -2.64
C TRP A 260 -12.24 4.15 -1.36
N HIS A 261 -11.38 3.51 -0.59
CA HIS A 261 -11.71 2.85 0.66
C HIS A 261 -11.12 3.64 1.82
N HIS A 262 -11.96 4.08 2.77
CA HIS A 262 -11.45 4.74 3.97
C HIS A 262 -10.85 3.70 4.92
N VAL A 263 -9.73 4.06 5.53
CA VAL A 263 -9.04 3.24 6.52
C VAL A 263 -8.70 4.09 7.73
N THR A 264 -9.21 3.69 8.89
CA THR A 264 -8.82 4.28 10.18
C THR A 264 -8.00 3.29 10.99
N LEU A 265 -6.80 3.70 11.42
CA LEU A 265 -5.94 2.99 12.36
C LEU A 265 -5.94 3.74 13.70
N ARG A 266 -6.25 3.05 14.80
CA ARG A 266 -6.26 3.58 16.16
C ARG A 266 -5.28 2.80 17.03
N TRP A 267 -4.22 3.47 17.44
CA TRP A 267 -3.24 2.93 18.35
C TRP A 267 -3.60 3.28 19.80
N ASN A 268 -3.61 2.27 20.65
CA ASN A 268 -3.66 2.45 22.09
C ASN A 268 -2.32 2.05 22.69
N ALA A 269 -1.59 3.01 23.26
CA ALA A 269 -0.23 2.81 23.74
C ALA A 269 -0.20 1.99 25.05
N ALA A 270 -1.16 2.20 25.94
CA ALA A 270 -1.24 1.49 27.22
C ALA A 270 -1.48 -0.01 27.01
N ASP A 271 -2.45 -0.35 26.15
CA ASP A 271 -2.82 -1.72 25.82
C ASP A 271 -2.00 -2.29 24.66
N GLN A 272 -1.06 -1.53 24.09
CA GLN A 272 -0.27 -1.87 22.91
C GLN A 272 -1.09 -2.58 21.83
N THR A 273 -2.23 -1.99 21.47
CA THR A 273 -3.13 -2.57 20.47
C THR A 273 -3.36 -1.62 19.32
N MET A 274 -3.40 -2.19 18.11
CA MET A 274 -3.84 -1.51 16.92
C MET A 274 -5.26 -1.98 16.58
N ALA A 275 -6.22 -1.08 16.61
CA ALA A 275 -7.52 -1.29 15.99
C ALA A 275 -7.51 -0.69 14.59
N TYR A 276 -8.07 -1.40 13.61
CA TYR A 276 -8.24 -0.88 12.27
C TYR A 276 -9.66 -1.12 11.78
N VAL A 277 -10.17 -0.13 11.05
CA VAL A 277 -11.49 -0.16 10.43
C VAL A 277 -11.30 0.14 8.95
N PHE A 278 -11.95 -0.66 8.12
CA PHE A 278 -11.96 -0.56 6.66
C PHE A 278 -13.38 -0.23 6.20
N ASP A 279 -13.52 0.71 5.27
CA ASP A 279 -14.80 1.22 4.77
C ASP A 279 -15.67 1.88 5.86
N ASP A 280 -15.07 2.67 6.74
CA ASP A 280 -15.77 3.45 7.77
C ASP A 280 -16.16 4.87 7.34
N GLU A 281 -15.97 5.24 6.08
CA GLU A 281 -16.46 6.50 5.53
C GLU A 281 -16.81 6.39 4.04
N ASP A 282 -17.88 7.07 3.61
CA ASP A 282 -18.29 7.14 2.21
C ASP A 282 -17.39 8.11 1.41
N PRO A 283 -16.72 7.67 0.33
CA PRO A 283 -15.77 8.49 -0.42
C PRO A 283 -16.39 9.65 -1.19
N GLN A 284 -17.72 9.67 -1.38
CA GLN A 284 -18.43 10.74 -2.10
C GLN A 284 -19.06 11.75 -1.14
N THR A 285 -19.64 11.27 -0.04
CA THR A 285 -20.38 12.13 0.89
C THR A 285 -19.59 12.51 2.14
N GLY A 286 -18.58 11.72 2.52
CA GLY A 286 -17.89 11.85 3.81
C GLY A 286 -18.72 11.32 5.00
N ASP A 287 -19.83 10.64 4.74
CA ASP A 287 -20.67 10.08 5.80
C ASP A 287 -19.97 8.91 6.48
N GLN A 288 -20.00 8.88 7.81
CA GLN A 288 -19.45 7.79 8.61
C GLN A 288 -20.23 6.49 8.36
N LEU A 289 -19.50 5.41 8.11
CA LEU A 289 -20.02 4.06 7.89
C LEU A 289 -19.58 3.13 9.03
N PRO A 290 -20.30 2.02 9.28
CA PRO A 290 -19.89 1.06 10.31
C PRO A 290 -18.54 0.39 10.04
N GLY A 291 -18.18 0.23 8.77
CA GLY A 291 -16.98 -0.47 8.32
C GLY A 291 -16.84 -1.92 8.78
N MET A 292 -15.72 -2.54 8.40
CA MET A 292 -15.26 -3.81 8.94
C MET A 292 -14.08 -3.54 9.87
N SER A 293 -14.15 -4.01 11.11
CA SER A 293 -13.13 -3.70 12.11
C SER A 293 -12.45 -4.93 12.72
N ARG A 294 -11.18 -4.76 13.09
CA ARG A 294 -10.39 -5.71 13.88
C ARG A 294 -9.50 -4.97 14.86
N LYS A 295 -9.12 -5.67 15.93
CA LYS A 295 -8.16 -5.21 16.92
C LYS A 295 -7.12 -6.29 17.16
N VAL A 296 -5.85 -5.93 17.10
CA VAL A 296 -4.72 -6.83 17.32
C VAL A 296 -3.79 -6.26 18.37
N ARG A 297 -3.14 -7.14 19.13
CA ARG A 297 -2.04 -6.74 20.01
C ARG A 297 -0.74 -6.66 19.22
N VAL A 298 0.01 -5.58 19.44
CA VAL A 298 1.28 -5.30 18.80
C VAL A 298 2.39 -5.40 19.84
N ASP A 299 3.38 -6.26 19.61
CA ASP A 299 4.59 -6.35 20.41
C ASP A 299 5.57 -5.29 19.91
N VAL A 300 5.56 -4.14 20.58
CA VAL A 300 6.41 -3.00 20.22
C VAL A 300 7.90 -3.34 20.22
N ARG A 301 8.34 -4.38 20.93
CA ARG A 301 9.76 -4.79 20.95
C ARG A 301 10.22 -5.36 19.60
N LYS A 302 9.28 -5.85 18.78
CA LYS A 302 9.55 -6.31 17.41
C LYS A 302 9.65 -5.16 16.40
N ILE A 303 9.16 -3.98 16.76
CA ILE A 303 9.23 -2.76 15.94
C ILE A 303 10.39 -1.88 16.41
N ASP A 304 10.54 -1.71 17.71
CA ASP A 304 11.48 -0.81 18.36
C ASP A 304 12.33 -1.57 19.41
N PRO A 305 13.24 -2.46 18.96
CA PRO A 305 14.08 -3.25 19.85
C PRO A 305 15.06 -2.39 20.68
N ASN A 306 15.27 -1.13 20.27
CA ASN A 306 16.14 -0.18 20.96
C ASN A 306 15.37 0.73 21.95
N HIS A 307 14.06 0.55 22.10
CA HIS A 307 13.22 1.29 23.04
C HIS A 307 13.30 2.81 22.88
N THR A 308 13.36 3.29 21.64
CA THR A 308 13.35 4.72 21.32
C THR A 308 12.00 5.38 21.58
N GLY A 309 10.91 4.61 21.59
CA GLY A 309 9.54 5.09 21.69
C GLY A 309 8.95 5.54 20.36
N PHE A 310 9.70 5.49 19.27
CA PHE A 310 9.28 6.00 17.96
C PHE A 310 9.46 4.95 16.86
N ALA A 311 8.62 5.02 15.84
CA ALA A 311 8.76 4.23 14.61
C ALA A 311 8.58 5.11 13.38
N ARG A 312 9.32 4.82 12.30
CA ARG A 312 8.97 5.34 10.99
C ARG A 312 7.70 4.65 10.50
N TRP A 313 6.87 5.37 9.76
CA TRP A 313 5.62 4.81 9.25
C TRP A 313 5.42 5.18 7.78
N GLY A 314 4.59 4.44 7.09
CA GLY A 314 4.34 4.68 5.68
C GLY A 314 3.55 3.59 4.99
N ILE A 315 3.57 3.63 3.66
CA ILE A 315 2.88 2.66 2.80
C ILE A 315 3.89 2.06 1.83
N THR A 316 3.81 0.75 1.64
CA THR A 316 4.49 0.02 0.57
C THR A 316 3.48 -0.67 -0.34
N GLY A 317 3.91 -1.07 -1.52
CA GLY A 317 3.08 -1.89 -2.41
C GLY A 317 3.88 -2.44 -3.57
N THR A 318 3.36 -3.50 -4.17
CA THR A 318 3.97 -4.20 -5.30
C THR A 318 2.94 -4.58 -6.33
N THR A 319 3.41 -4.81 -7.55
CA THR A 319 2.64 -5.45 -8.61
C THR A 319 3.49 -6.52 -9.28
N GLY A 320 2.83 -7.56 -9.76
CA GLY A 320 3.44 -8.65 -10.52
C GLY A 320 3.02 -8.61 -11.98
N LYS A 321 2.66 -9.79 -12.49
CA LYS A 321 2.00 -9.95 -13.80
C LYS A 321 0.55 -9.49 -13.73
N ARG A 322 -0.14 -9.85 -12.64
CA ARG A 322 -1.33 -9.16 -12.17
C ARG A 322 -0.88 -7.85 -11.55
N TRP A 323 -1.61 -6.78 -11.85
CA TRP A 323 -1.23 -5.43 -11.47
C TRP A 323 -2.48 -4.60 -11.26
N GLU A 324 -2.50 -3.71 -10.27
CA GLU A 324 -3.48 -2.62 -10.13
C GLU A 324 -2.80 -1.25 -9.95
N ASN A 325 -3.61 -0.20 -10.00
CA ASN A 325 -3.22 1.12 -9.51
C ASN A 325 -3.41 1.18 -8.00
N ASN A 326 -2.31 1.40 -7.28
CA ASN A 326 -2.27 1.51 -5.84
C ASN A 326 -1.97 2.96 -5.46
N LEU A 327 -2.96 3.67 -4.95
CA LEU A 327 -2.85 5.07 -4.54
C LEU A 327 -3.34 5.25 -3.11
N VAL A 328 -2.75 6.22 -2.41
CA VAL A 328 -3.17 6.62 -1.06
C VAL A 328 -3.32 8.12 -0.98
N VAL A 329 -4.42 8.58 -0.38
CA VAL A 329 -4.63 9.97 0.03
C VAL A 329 -4.71 10.01 1.55
N PHE A 330 -3.78 10.69 2.20
CA PHE A 330 -3.80 10.82 3.65
C PHE A 330 -4.77 11.91 4.07
N GLU A 331 -5.54 11.63 5.12
CA GLU A 331 -6.46 12.59 5.72
C GLU A 331 -5.93 13.04 7.09
N ASN A 332 -5.49 12.08 7.91
CA ASN A 332 -4.83 12.34 9.18
C ASN A 332 -3.52 11.56 9.28
N ALA A 333 -2.52 12.15 9.93
CA ALA A 333 -1.20 11.57 10.12
C ALA A 333 -0.73 11.74 11.57
N PRO A 334 0.10 10.82 12.09
CA PRO A 334 0.69 10.91 13.42
C PRO A 334 1.23 12.29 13.77
N GLY A 335 0.85 12.80 14.93
CA GLY A 335 1.35 14.07 15.45
C GLY A 335 0.80 15.33 14.77
N LEU A 336 -0.08 15.21 13.76
CA LEU A 336 -0.90 16.35 13.35
C LEU A 336 -1.89 16.65 14.47
N VAL A 337 -1.97 17.92 14.87
CA VAL A 337 -2.98 18.36 15.83
C VAL A 337 -4.35 18.06 15.22
N ASP A 338 -5.11 17.20 15.90
CA ASP A 338 -6.52 16.94 15.61
C ASP A 338 -7.31 18.23 15.87
N ALA A 339 -7.28 19.13 14.89
CA ALA A 339 -7.98 20.40 14.93
C ALA A 339 -9.43 20.12 14.56
N GLN A 340 -10.22 19.65 15.54
CA GLN A 340 -11.67 19.59 15.40
C GLN A 340 -12.23 21.01 15.26
N ALA A 341 -12.43 21.47 14.03
CA ALA A 341 -13.10 22.72 13.76
C ALA A 341 -14.60 22.55 14.01
N LYS A 342 -15.07 22.94 15.20
CA LYS A 342 -16.51 23.02 15.47
C LYS A 342 -17.07 24.30 14.86
N ALA A 343 -17.72 24.18 13.70
CA ALA A 343 -18.51 25.28 13.12
C ALA A 343 -19.82 25.45 13.90
N LYS A 344 -20.12 26.68 14.34
CA LYS A 344 -21.36 27.01 15.04
C LYS A 344 -22.07 28.15 14.31
N LEU A 345 -23.22 27.86 13.70
CA LEU A 345 -24.06 28.89 13.08
C LEU A 345 -24.94 29.56 14.15
N THR A 346 -24.83 30.88 14.30
CA THR A 346 -25.61 31.65 15.29
C THR A 346 -26.46 32.70 14.57
N ASN A 347 -27.76 32.72 14.87
CA ASN A 347 -28.64 33.80 14.44
C ASN A 347 -28.47 35.00 15.38
N LEU A 348 -27.86 36.07 14.88
CA LEU A 348 -27.52 37.27 15.66
C LEU A 348 -28.75 38.08 16.08
N THR A 349 -29.82 38.07 15.29
CA THR A 349 -31.07 38.79 15.59
C THR A 349 -31.80 38.17 16.79
N ARG A 350 -31.79 36.84 16.89
CA ARG A 350 -32.46 36.08 17.95
C ARG A 350 -31.52 35.61 19.06
N ASN A 351 -30.23 35.95 18.94
CA ASN A 351 -29.15 35.53 19.83
C ASN A 351 -29.19 34.03 20.18
N ARG A 352 -29.39 33.17 19.17
CA ARG A 352 -29.55 31.71 19.36
C ARG A 352 -28.79 30.91 18.31
N VAL A 353 -28.35 29.72 18.71
CA VAL A 353 -27.70 28.75 17.82
C VAL A 353 -28.72 28.20 16.82
N VAL A 354 -28.32 28.06 15.56
CA VAL A 354 -29.10 27.35 14.55
C VAL A 354 -28.67 25.88 14.62
N PRO A 355 -29.56 24.94 14.98
CA PRO A 355 -29.24 23.52 14.97
C PRO A 355 -29.06 23.02 13.54
N GLU A 356 -28.44 21.86 13.39
CA GLU A 356 -28.29 21.19 12.10
C GLU A 356 -29.66 20.96 11.44
N GLY A 357 -29.78 21.27 10.15
CA GLY A 357 -31.06 21.27 9.41
C GLY A 357 -32.02 22.42 9.79
N GLY A 358 -31.62 23.35 10.64
CA GLY A 358 -32.45 24.49 11.04
C GLY A 358 -32.56 25.57 9.96
N GLU A 359 -33.78 26.02 9.68
CA GLU A 359 -34.02 27.09 8.70
C GLU A 359 -33.70 28.48 9.27
N VAL A 360 -33.06 29.30 8.43
CA VAL A 360 -32.84 30.73 8.69
C VAL A 360 -33.78 31.53 7.80
N VAL A 361 -34.86 32.03 8.37
CA VAL A 361 -35.82 32.88 7.67
C VAL A 361 -35.37 34.34 7.79
N SER A 362 -35.21 35.06 6.67
CA SER A 362 -34.96 36.50 6.70
C SER A 362 -36.18 37.21 7.26
N GLY A 363 -36.02 37.91 8.39
CA GLY A 363 -37.02 38.82 8.94
C GLY A 363 -36.92 40.19 8.30
#